data_AF-A0A448MSJ9-F1
#
_entry.id   AF-A0A448MSJ9-F1
#
_cell.length_a   1.000
_cell.length_b   1.000
_cell.length_c   1.000
_cell.angle_alpha   90.00
_cell.angle_beta   90.00
_cell.angle_gamma   90.00
#
_symmetry.space_group_name_H-M   'P 1'
#
loop_
_entity.id
_entity.type
_entity.pdbx_description
1 polymer ?
#
loop_
_entity_poly.entity_id
_entity_poly.type
_entity_poly.pdbx_seq_one_letter_code
_entity_poly.pdbx_strand_id
1 'polypeptide(L)'
;MLDYGEFVESFHLSIQKAEALGLKGEELSAKALEFFQLDCGGVNLYIPKGHISRVGNRKNAIKREFNGTNHAELAKKYGVSIQWVYEILKGNLNNNRKRERTKKEMKA
;
A
#
# COMPACT_ATOMS: atom_id res chain seq x y z
N MET A 1 -8.11 -8.79 9.31
CA MET A 1 -8.14 -8.11 8.00
C MET A 1 -6.77 -8.38 7.41
N LEU A 2 -6.69 -9.16 6.34
CA LEU A 2 -5.40 -9.38 5.67
C LEU A 2 -4.78 -8.03 5.33
N ASP A 3 -3.52 -7.83 5.69
CA ASP A 3 -2.84 -6.62 5.26
C ASP A 3 -2.56 -6.68 3.74
N TYR A 4 -2.32 -5.53 3.12
CA TYR A 4 -2.09 -5.47 1.68
C TYR A 4 -0.86 -6.29 1.25
N GLY A 5 0.14 -6.43 2.13
CA GLY A 5 1.34 -7.24 1.87
C GLY A 5 1.02 -8.72 1.85
N GLU A 6 0.31 -9.23 2.86
CA GLU A 6 -0.15 -10.63 2.93
C GLU A 6 -0.98 -11.01 1.69
N PHE A 7 -1.82 -10.09 1.22
CA PHE A 7 -2.62 -10.30 0.00
C PHE A 7 -1.75 -10.41 -1.25
N VAL A 8 -0.76 -9.53 -1.40
CA VAL A 8 0.18 -9.55 -2.55
C VAL A 8 1.03 -10.82 -2.52
N GLU A 9 1.52 -11.23 -1.35
CA GLU A 9 2.29 -12.48 -1.19
C GLU A 9 1.46 -13.71 -1.56
N SER A 10 0.22 -13.82 -1.08
CA SER A 10 -0.68 -14.92 -1.44
C SER A 10 -0.96 -14.97 -2.94
N PHE A 11 -1.18 -13.81 -3.58
CA PHE A 11 -1.35 -13.76 -5.02
C PHE A 11 -0.07 -14.14 -5.77
N HIS A 12 1.09 -13.69 -5.32
CA HIS A 12 2.37 -14.06 -5.90
C HIS A 12 2.62 -15.57 -5.85
N LEU A 13 2.39 -16.20 -4.69
CA LEU A 13 2.50 -17.65 -4.50
C LEU A 13 1.56 -18.42 -5.42
N SER A 14 0.32 -17.95 -5.61
CA SER A 14 -0.63 -18.59 -6.51
C SER A 14 -0.18 -18.57 -7.99
N ILE A 15 0.50 -17.50 -8.42
CA ILE A 15 1.11 -17.41 -9.76
C ILE A 15 2.28 -18.38 -9.88
N GLN A 16 3.19 -18.41 -8.90
CA GLN A 16 4.33 -19.35 -8.91
C GLN A 16 3.86 -20.81 -8.97
N LYS A 17 2.80 -21.17 -8.22
CA LYS A 17 2.18 -22.51 -8.28
C LYS A 17 1.67 -22.83 -9.69
N ALA A 18 1.04 -21.87 -10.37
CA ALA A 18 0.55 -22.06 -11.74
C ALA A 18 1.69 -22.15 -12.77
N GLU A 19 2.75 -21.34 -12.61
CA GLU A 19 3.96 -21.39 -13.44
C GLU A 19 4.69 -22.73 -13.32
N ALA A 20 4.74 -23.31 -12.10
CA ALA A 20 5.34 -24.61 -11.86
C ALA A 20 4.66 -25.76 -12.64
N LEU A 21 3.41 -25.56 -13.09
CA LEU A 21 2.70 -26.49 -13.95
C LEU A 21 3.04 -26.33 -15.44
N GLY A 22 3.91 -25.38 -15.80
CA GLY A 22 4.29 -25.09 -17.19
C GLY A 22 3.23 -24.36 -18.00
N LEU A 23 2.16 -23.89 -17.35
CA LEU A 23 1.06 -23.18 -18.00
C LEU A 23 1.51 -21.81 -18.52
N LYS A 24 0.83 -21.30 -19.55
CA LYS A 24 1.09 -19.97 -20.12
C LYS A 24 -0.20 -19.27 -20.50
N GLY A 25 -0.12 -17.95 -20.72
CA GLY A 25 -1.23 -17.15 -21.22
C GLY A 25 -2.47 -17.22 -20.32
N GLU A 26 -3.61 -17.45 -20.94
CA GLU A 26 -4.91 -17.48 -20.24
C GLU A 26 -5.03 -18.67 -19.27
N GLU A 27 -4.49 -19.83 -19.63
CA GLU A 27 -4.55 -21.03 -18.77
C GLU A 27 -3.78 -20.84 -17.46
N LEU A 28 -2.60 -20.22 -17.53
CA LEU A 28 -1.84 -19.83 -16.34
C LEU A 28 -2.66 -18.87 -15.48
N SER A 29 -3.30 -17.89 -16.12
CA SER A 29 -4.10 -16.88 -15.42
C SER A 29 -5.27 -17.51 -14.68
N ALA A 30 -6.00 -18.41 -15.34
CA ALA A 30 -7.12 -19.14 -14.75
C ALA A 30 -6.67 -20.02 -13.58
N LYS A 31 -5.56 -20.75 -13.74
CA LYS A 31 -5.05 -21.65 -12.69
C LYS A 31 -4.49 -20.88 -11.50
N ALA A 32 -3.83 -19.75 -11.71
CA ALA A 32 -3.39 -18.87 -10.64
C ALA A 32 -4.57 -18.32 -9.83
N LEU A 33 -5.65 -17.91 -10.52
CA LEU A 33 -6.90 -17.48 -9.89
C LEU A 33 -7.52 -18.59 -9.02
N GLU A 34 -7.52 -19.83 -9.50
CA GLU A 34 -8.02 -20.99 -8.74
C GLU A 34 -7.21 -21.21 -7.45
N PHE A 35 -5.87 -21.23 -7.54
CA PHE A 35 -5.02 -21.35 -6.35
C PHE A 35 -5.21 -20.18 -5.38
N PHE A 36 -5.33 -18.97 -5.91
CA PHE A 36 -5.58 -17.80 -5.10
C PHE A 36 -6.91 -17.88 -4.35
N GLN A 37 -7.96 -18.37 -5.01
CA GLN A 37 -9.28 -18.59 -4.42
C GLN A 37 -9.27 -19.68 -3.34
N LEU A 38 -8.46 -20.73 -3.48
CA LEU A 38 -8.32 -21.75 -2.44
C LEU A 38 -7.63 -21.19 -1.20
N ASP A 39 -6.58 -20.39 -1.39
CA ASP A 39 -5.78 -19.86 -0.28
C ASP A 39 -6.49 -18.67 0.42
N CYS A 40 -7.28 -17.87 -0.30
CA CYS A 40 -7.93 -16.66 0.21
C CYS A 40 -9.48 -16.74 0.26
N GLY A 41 -10.05 -17.90 -0.03
CA GLY A 41 -11.49 -18.12 -0.09
C GLY A 41 -12.18 -17.85 1.25
N GLY A 42 -13.33 -17.17 1.20
CA GLY A 42 -14.09 -16.78 2.39
C GLY A 42 -13.68 -15.44 3.01
N VAL A 43 -12.59 -14.81 2.55
CA VAL A 43 -12.24 -13.44 2.94
C VAL A 43 -12.96 -12.43 2.05
N ASN A 44 -13.57 -11.40 2.65
CA ASN A 44 -14.16 -10.30 1.89
C ASN A 44 -13.05 -9.34 1.40
N LEU A 45 -12.73 -9.44 0.11
CA LEU A 45 -11.76 -8.57 -0.55
C LEU A 45 -12.45 -7.37 -1.20
N TYR A 46 -12.16 -6.18 -0.69
CA TYR A 46 -12.54 -4.94 -1.37
C TYR A 46 -11.41 -4.46 -2.28
N ILE A 47 -11.65 -4.45 -3.60
CA ILE A 47 -10.75 -3.83 -4.59
C ILE A 47 -11.28 -2.43 -4.90
N PRO A 48 -10.73 -1.35 -4.31
CA PRO A 48 -11.21 0.00 -4.56
C PRO A 48 -10.90 0.43 -6.00
N LYS A 49 -11.90 0.90 -6.75
CA LYS A 49 -11.67 1.59 -8.02
C LYS A 49 -10.92 2.90 -7.78
N GLY A 50 -9.68 3.00 -8.27
CA GLY A 50 -8.96 4.28 -8.43
C GLY A 50 -8.13 4.80 -7.24
N HIS A 51 -7.95 4.03 -6.17
CA HIS A 51 -7.40 4.55 -4.92
C HIS A 51 -5.95 4.16 -4.56
N ILE A 52 -5.39 3.07 -5.11
CA ILE A 52 -4.15 2.48 -4.54
C ILE A 52 -2.86 3.16 -5.04
N SER A 53 -2.68 3.36 -6.34
CA SER A 53 -1.44 3.96 -6.86
C SER A 53 -1.38 5.48 -6.70
N ARG A 54 -2.52 6.17 -6.90
CA ARG A 54 -2.59 7.63 -6.85
C ARG A 54 -2.56 8.20 -5.43
N VAL A 55 -3.15 7.53 -4.45
CA VAL A 55 -3.18 8.04 -3.06
C VAL A 55 -1.85 7.82 -2.35
N GLY A 56 -1.20 6.67 -2.52
CA GLY A 56 0.15 6.42 -2.01
C GLY A 56 1.17 7.43 -2.57
N ASN A 57 1.16 7.62 -3.89
CA ASN A 57 2.04 8.58 -4.56
C ASN A 57 1.73 10.03 -4.15
N ARG A 58 0.46 10.42 -4.00
CA ARG A 58 0.10 11.77 -3.51
C ARG A 58 0.54 12.00 -2.07
N LYS A 59 0.31 11.05 -1.15
CA LYS A 59 0.74 11.19 0.25
C LYS A 59 2.25 11.36 0.35
N ASN A 60 3.02 10.58 -0.40
CA ASN A 60 4.48 10.68 -0.43
C ASN A 60 4.95 12.00 -1.06
N ALA A 61 4.29 12.46 -2.13
CA ALA A 61 4.58 13.74 -2.76
C ALA A 61 4.28 14.92 -1.81
N ILE A 62 3.12 14.92 -1.13
CA ILE A 62 2.75 15.90 -0.10
C ILE A 62 3.81 15.96 1.00
N LYS A 63 4.28 14.81 1.51
CA LYS A 63 5.32 14.77 2.55
C LYS A 63 6.66 15.33 2.08
N ARG A 64 7.05 15.07 0.83
CA ARG A 64 8.33 15.52 0.26
C ARG A 64 8.32 17.01 -0.06
N GLU A 65 7.19 17.55 -0.50
CA GLU A 65 7.03 18.94 -0.94
C GLU A 65 6.61 19.87 0.21
N PHE A 66 6.38 19.33 1.41
CA PHE A 66 6.06 20.11 2.58
C PHE A 66 7.27 20.89 3.10
N ASN A 67 7.13 22.21 3.22
CA ASN A 67 8.21 23.12 3.63
C ASN A 67 8.02 23.70 5.05
N GLY A 68 7.01 23.24 5.79
CA GLY A 68 6.69 23.72 7.14
C GLY A 68 5.44 24.59 7.23
N THR A 69 5.09 25.32 6.15
CA THR A 69 3.97 26.28 6.18
C THR A 69 3.02 26.17 4.99
N ASN A 70 3.40 25.49 3.91
CA ASN A 70 2.65 25.42 2.63
C ASN A 70 1.43 24.46 2.60
N HIS A 71 0.72 24.26 3.72
CA HIS A 71 -0.42 23.33 3.78
C HIS A 71 -1.53 23.66 2.77
N ALA A 72 -1.89 24.95 2.65
CA ALA A 72 -2.93 25.41 1.74
C ALA A 72 -2.54 25.24 0.26
N GLU A 73 -1.28 25.48 -0.07
CA GLU A 73 -0.75 25.30 -1.43
C GLU A 73 -0.78 23.83 -1.85
N LEU A 74 -0.37 22.92 -0.95
CA LEU A 74 -0.41 21.48 -1.20
C LEU A 74 -1.86 20.99 -1.35
N ALA A 75 -2.77 21.45 -0.50
CA ALA A 75 -4.19 21.11 -0.59
C ALA A 75 -4.77 21.48 -1.98
N LYS A 76 -4.47 22.69 -2.45
CA LYS A 76 -4.86 23.16 -3.79
C LYS A 76 -4.21 22.34 -4.90
N LYS A 77 -2.89 22.08 -4.81
CA LYS A 77 -2.12 21.35 -5.83
C LYS A 77 -2.61 19.92 -6.04
N TYR A 78 -2.99 19.22 -4.96
CA TYR A 78 -3.41 17.82 -5.04
C TYR A 78 -4.92 17.61 -5.04
N GLY A 79 -5.72 18.68 -4.97
CA GLY A 79 -7.18 18.61 -5.00
C GLY A 79 -7.77 17.93 -3.76
N VAL A 80 -7.27 18.29 -2.57
CA VAL A 80 -7.63 17.66 -1.30
C VAL A 80 -7.90 18.71 -0.23
N SER A 81 -8.56 18.32 0.87
CA SER A 81 -8.79 19.25 1.97
C SER A 81 -7.50 19.56 2.72
N ILE A 82 -7.40 20.78 3.26
CA ILE A 82 -6.28 21.19 4.13
C ILE A 82 -6.19 20.26 5.35
N GLN A 83 -7.33 19.84 5.92
CA GLN A 83 -7.36 18.88 7.04
C GLN A 83 -6.72 17.53 6.67
N TRP A 84 -6.91 17.06 5.43
CA TRP A 84 -6.29 15.82 4.97
C TRP A 84 -4.77 15.94 4.86
N VAL A 85 -4.26 17.11 4.45
CA VAL A 85 -2.81 17.40 4.46
C VAL A 85 -2.27 17.32 5.89
N TYR A 86 -2.95 17.92 6.88
CA TYR A 86 -2.56 17.80 8.29
C TYR A 86 -2.50 16.35 8.77
N GLU A 87 -3.51 15.52 8.47
CA GLU A 87 -3.53 14.11 8.88
C GLU A 87 -2.39 13.29 8.25
N ILE A 88 -2.06 13.55 6.98
CA ILE A 88 -0.93 12.91 6.28
C ILE A 88 0.40 13.25 6.96
N LEU A 89 0.60 14.51 7.33
CA LEU A 89 1.83 14.99 7.95
C LEU A 89 1.95 14.51 9.41
N LYS A 90 0.84 14.47 10.16
CA LYS A 90 0.77 13.93 11.52
C LYS A 90 1.18 12.46 11.58
N GLY A 91 0.70 11.65 10.64
CA GLY A 91 1.14 10.26 10.50
C GLY A 91 2.64 10.12 10.19
N ASN A 92 3.23 11.09 9.49
CA ASN A 92 4.66 11.09 9.17
C ASN A 92 5.54 11.32 10.40
N LEU A 93 5.17 12.29 11.25
CA LEU A 93 5.89 12.62 12.48
C LEU A 93 5.93 11.43 13.45
N ASN A 94 4.81 10.73 13.60
CA ASN A 94 4.72 9.55 14.47
C ASN A 94 5.63 8.41 14.00
N ASN A 95 5.74 8.20 12.69
CA ASN A 95 6.60 7.17 12.11
C ASN A 95 8.09 7.50 12.27
N ASN A 96 8.48 8.77 12.09
CA ASN A 96 9.86 9.21 12.30
C ASN A 96 10.27 9.06 13.77
N ARG A 97 9.43 9.50 14.72
CA ARG A 97 9.69 9.33 16.16
C ARG A 97 9.82 7.86 16.56
N LYS A 98 8.96 6.98 16.03
CA LYS A 98 9.09 5.52 16.25
C LYS A 98 10.43 5.01 15.75
N ARG A 99 10.83 5.33 14.51
CA ARG A 99 12.11 4.90 13.92
C ARG A 99 13.33 5.40 14.72
N GLU A 100 13.30 6.64 15.19
CA GLU A 100 14.36 7.20 16.04
C GLU A 100 14.46 6.48 17.39
N ARG A 101 13.32 6.14 17.99
CA ARG A 101 13.27 5.38 19.24
C ARG A 101 13.84 3.96 19.07
N THR A 102 13.42 3.25 18.03
CA THR A 102 13.93 1.89 17.74
C THR A 102 15.44 1.91 17.43
N LYS A 103 15.93 2.91 16.69
CA LYS A 103 17.38 3.07 16.42
C LYS A 103 18.20 3.36 17.67
N LYS A 104 17.64 4.07 18.66
CA LYS A 104 18.30 4.30 19.96
C LYS A 104 18.34 3.02 20.79
N GLU A 105 17.25 2.25 20.80
CA GLU A 105 17.16 0.98 21.54
C GLU A 105 18.09 -0.12 20.98
N MET A 106 18.37 -0.13 19.67
CA MET A 106 19.31 -1.08 19.05
C MET A 106 20.79 -0.69 19.20
N LYS A 107 21.07 0.54 19.65
CA LYS A 107 22.44 1.06 19.85
C LYS A 107 22.85 1.13 21.33
N ALA A 108 21.93 0.81 22.24
CA ALA A 108 22.16 0.68 23.67
C ALA A 108 22.39 -0.80 24.02
#